data_AF-A0A7V3YL39-F1
#
_entry.id   AF-A0A7V3YL39-F1
#
_cell.length_a   1.000
_cell.length_b   1.000
_cell.length_c   1.000
_cell.angle_alpha   90.00
_cell.angle_beta   90.00
_cell.angle_gamma   90.00
#
_symmetry.space_group_name_H-M   'P 1'
#
loop_
_entity.id
_entity.type
_entity.pdbx_description
1 polymer ?
#
loop_
_entity_poly.entity_id
_entity_poly.type
_entity_poly.pdbx_seq_one_letter_code
_entity_poly.pdbx_strand_id
1 'polypeptide(L)'
;VARAINEMHGKILEKIGADRVIFPERDMALRVAKTLAFPNAIRTEELFPGYNIVEVRLPALLHGVSLGKAQLRNRYGITVLAIRRDNEYRVSPSADEVLLKGDIIYVLGNEQQLRRFFKEMVESRNGKVVEV
;
A
#
# COMPACT_ATOMS: atom_id res chain seq x y z
N VAL A 1 -6.61 -9.60 27.56
CA VAL A 1 -6.63 -8.50 26.56
C VAL A 1 -7.68 -7.47 26.94
N ALA A 2 -7.35 -6.18 27.02
CA ALA A 2 -8.25 -5.09 27.42
C ALA A 2 -8.18 -3.89 26.44
N ARG A 3 -9.29 -3.16 26.28
CA ARG A 3 -9.38 -1.96 25.42
C ARG A 3 -9.16 -0.69 26.23
N ALA A 4 -8.23 0.15 25.78
CA ALA A 4 -8.01 1.47 26.33
C ALA A 4 -8.60 2.54 25.41
N ILE A 5 -9.19 3.58 26.01
CA ILE A 5 -9.77 4.74 25.29
C ILE A 5 -8.84 5.94 25.26
N ASN A 6 -7.81 5.94 26.11
CA ASN A 6 -6.75 6.96 26.18
C ASN A 6 -5.53 6.39 26.91
N GLU A 7 -4.40 7.09 26.88
CA GLU A 7 -3.13 6.62 27.44
C GLU A 7 -3.20 6.38 28.96
N MET A 8 -3.94 7.20 29.70
CA MET A 8 -4.08 7.06 31.15
C MET A 8 -4.83 5.77 31.51
N HIS A 9 -5.95 5.50 30.83
CA HIS A 9 -6.71 4.26 30.98
C HIS A 9 -5.85 3.05 30.61
N GLY A 10 -5.05 3.14 29.55
CA GLY A 10 -4.12 2.08 29.17
C GLY A 10 -3.09 1.77 30.26
N LYS A 11 -2.46 2.80 30.83
CA LYS A 11 -1.51 2.63 31.95
C LYS A 11 -2.16 2.00 33.18
N ILE A 12 -3.43 2.33 33.47
CA ILE A 12 -4.17 1.69 34.58
C ILE A 12 -4.39 0.21 34.27
N LEU A 13 -4.86 -0.13 33.07
CA LEU A 13 -5.10 -1.50 32.63
C LEU A 13 -3.84 -2.37 32.69
N GLU A 14 -2.69 -1.83 32.29
CA GLU A 14 -1.39 -2.49 32.43
C GLU A 14 -1.05 -2.76 33.90
N LYS A 15 -1.22 -1.77 34.77
CA LYS A 15 -0.91 -1.90 36.21
C LYS A 15 -1.79 -2.90 36.96
N ILE A 16 -3.04 -3.10 36.52
CA ILE A 16 -3.95 -4.09 37.12
C ILE A 16 -3.78 -5.49 36.54
N GLY A 17 -2.76 -5.70 35.69
CA GLY A 17 -2.38 -7.03 35.19
C GLY A 17 -3.07 -7.45 33.90
N ALA A 18 -3.56 -6.51 33.07
CA ALA A 18 -4.03 -6.88 31.74
C ALA A 18 -2.86 -7.41 30.89
N ASP A 19 -2.98 -8.63 30.34
CA ASP A 19 -1.91 -9.27 29.54
C ASP A 19 -1.54 -8.48 28.28
N ARG A 20 -2.51 -7.72 27.74
CA ARG A 20 -2.36 -6.90 26.54
C ARG A 20 -3.39 -5.79 26.56
N VAL A 21 -2.93 -4.56 26.36
CA VAL A 21 -3.78 -3.39 26.14
C VAL A 21 -3.77 -3.01 24.67
N ILE A 22 -4.92 -2.71 24.10
CA ILE A 22 -5.08 -2.27 22.70
C ILE A 22 -5.78 -0.91 22.64
N PHE A 23 -5.51 -0.14 21.59
CA PHE A 23 -6.08 1.19 21.35
C PHE A 23 -6.78 1.22 19.97
N PRO A 24 -7.95 0.57 19.82
CA PRO A 24 -8.55 0.32 18.50
C PRO A 24 -8.74 1.59 17.66
N GLU A 25 -9.23 2.67 18.26
CA GLU A 25 -9.50 3.93 17.57
C GLU A 25 -8.21 4.61 17.11
N ARG A 26 -7.19 4.65 17.99
CA ARG A 26 -5.89 5.23 17.67
C ARG A 26 -5.20 4.43 16.57
N ASP A 27 -5.20 3.10 16.69
CA ASP A 27 -4.56 2.20 15.74
C ASP A 27 -5.24 2.27 14.37
N MET A 28 -6.58 2.31 14.35
CA MET A 28 -7.35 2.51 13.13
C MET A 28 -7.16 3.89 12.52
N ALA A 29 -7.07 4.96 13.33
CA ALA A 29 -6.78 6.31 12.84
C ALA A 29 -5.42 6.37 12.13
N LEU A 30 -4.39 5.75 12.73
CA LEU A 30 -3.07 5.64 12.10
C LEU A 30 -3.11 4.85 10.80
N ARG A 31 -3.86 3.74 10.74
CA ARG A 31 -4.03 2.96 9.51
C ARG A 31 -4.68 3.79 8.40
N VAL A 32 -5.78 4.48 8.71
CA VAL A 32 -6.47 5.34 7.72
C VAL A 32 -5.56 6.44 7.23
N ALA A 33 -4.84 7.13 8.13
CA ALA A 33 -3.89 8.18 7.77
C ALA A 33 -2.79 7.66 6.83
N LYS A 34 -2.21 6.49 7.12
CA LYS A 34 -1.22 5.84 6.24
C LYS A 34 -1.76 5.52 4.85
N THR A 35 -3.01 5.07 4.74
CA THR A 35 -3.64 4.81 3.43
C THR A 35 -3.92 6.11 2.68
N LEU A 36 -4.42 7.15 3.35
CA LEU A 36 -4.69 8.45 2.73
C LEU A 36 -3.43 9.19 2.24
N ALA A 37 -2.27 8.87 2.81
CA ALA A 37 -0.99 9.44 2.37
C ALA A 37 -0.61 9.03 0.93
N PHE A 38 -1.23 7.98 0.38
CA PHE A 38 -0.88 7.44 -0.94
C PHE A 38 -2.06 7.49 -1.93
N PRO A 39 -1.91 8.18 -3.07
CA PRO A 39 -2.90 8.19 -4.14
C PRO A 39 -3.29 6.79 -4.61
N ASN A 40 -4.58 6.56 -4.85
CA ASN A 40 -5.13 5.28 -5.33
C ASN A 40 -4.90 4.07 -4.40
N ALA A 41 -4.35 4.27 -3.20
CA ALA A 41 -4.25 3.22 -2.20
C ALA A 41 -5.65 2.88 -1.65
N ILE A 42 -5.94 1.59 -1.60
CA ILE A 42 -7.15 1.01 -1.00
C ILE A 42 -6.84 0.60 0.44
N ARG A 43 -5.64 0.07 0.67
CA ARG A 43 -5.20 -0.43 1.97
C ARG A 43 -3.68 -0.40 2.07
N THR A 44 -3.18 -0.09 3.26
CA THR A 44 -1.74 -0.13 3.57
C THR A 44 -1.53 -0.98 4.82
N GLU A 45 -0.60 -1.92 4.74
CA GLU A 45 -0.15 -2.71 5.90
C GLU A 45 1.37 -2.66 5.98
N GLU A 46 1.89 -2.51 7.18
CA GLU A 46 3.34 -2.56 7.42
C GLU A 46 3.76 -4.03 7.56
N LEU A 47 4.69 -4.46 6.71
CA LEU A 47 5.19 -5.83 6.73
C LEU A 47 6.39 -5.97 7.67
N PHE A 48 7.33 -5.03 7.56
CA PHE A 48 8.51 -4.88 8.42
C PHE A 48 8.72 -3.38 8.68
N PRO A 49 9.48 -2.99 9.72
CA PRO A 49 9.76 -1.59 10.00
C PRO A 49 10.23 -0.83 8.74
N GLY A 50 9.43 0.16 8.32
CA GLY A 50 9.72 1.00 7.15
C GLY A 50 9.36 0.42 5.79
N TYR A 51 8.82 -0.79 5.71
CA TYR A 51 8.33 -1.42 4.47
C TYR A 51 6.83 -1.70 4.54
N ASN A 52 6.10 -1.25 3.53
CA ASN A 52 4.66 -1.38 3.47
C ASN A 52 4.24 -2.19 2.24
N ILE A 53 3.21 -3.01 2.42
CA ILE A 53 2.40 -3.55 1.32
C ILE A 53 1.22 -2.60 1.14
N VAL A 54 1.07 -2.10 -0.09
CA VAL A 54 -0.05 -1.22 -0.47
C VAL A 54 -0.89 -1.92 -1.51
N GLU A 55 -2.19 -2.04 -1.24
CA GLU A 55 -3.21 -2.42 -2.21
C GLU A 55 -3.59 -1.19 -3.02
N VAL A 56 -3.43 -1.25 -4.34
CA VAL A 56 -3.53 -0.09 -5.23
C VAL A 56 -4.44 -0.40 -6.40
N ARG A 57 -5.40 0.48 -6.69
CA ARG A 57 -6.13 0.43 -7.97
C ARG A 57 -5.19 0.77 -9.11
N LEU A 58 -5.10 -0.09 -10.14
CA LEU A 58 -4.14 0.07 -11.22
C LEU A 58 -4.27 1.44 -11.92
N PRO A 59 -3.21 2.27 -11.93
CA PRO A 59 -3.19 3.52 -12.66
C PRO A 59 -3.41 3.34 -14.17
N ALA A 60 -4.11 4.27 -14.80
CA ALA A 60 -4.43 4.22 -16.23
C ALA A 60 -3.21 4.06 -17.15
N LEU A 61 -2.08 4.63 -16.75
CA LEU A 61 -0.81 4.59 -17.48
C LEU A 61 -0.22 3.19 -17.63
N LEU A 62 -0.62 2.27 -16.75
CA LEU A 62 -0.14 0.90 -16.76
C LEU A 62 -1.12 -0.06 -17.45
N HIS A 63 -2.25 0.43 -17.97
CA HIS A 63 -3.23 -0.41 -18.65
C HIS A 63 -2.65 -0.94 -19.97
N GLY A 64 -2.71 -2.26 -20.16
CA GLY A 64 -2.14 -2.95 -21.32
C GLY A 64 -0.62 -3.12 -21.29
N VAL A 65 0.05 -2.73 -20.21
CA VAL A 65 1.51 -2.83 -20.08
C VAL A 65 1.88 -4.08 -19.27
N SER A 66 2.83 -4.88 -19.75
CA SER A 66 3.34 -6.02 -18.97
C SER A 66 4.22 -5.55 -17.82
N LEU A 67 4.31 -6.34 -16.75
CA LEU A 67 5.17 -6.01 -15.60
C LEU A 67 6.63 -5.77 -16.01
N GLY A 68 7.14 -6.57 -16.95
CA GLY A 68 8.48 -6.42 -17.51
C GLY A 68 8.69 -5.10 -18.26
N LYS A 69 7.66 -4.62 -18.97
CA LYS A 69 7.70 -3.31 -19.65
C LYS A 69 7.49 -2.14 -18.68
N ALA A 70 6.66 -2.33 -17.66
CA ALA A 70 6.42 -1.32 -16.63
C ALA A 70 7.67 -1.02 -15.79
N GLN A 71 8.57 -2.01 -15.65
CA GLN A 71 9.87 -1.91 -14.97
C GLN A 71 9.78 -1.31 -13.56
N LEU A 72 8.68 -1.56 -12.83
CA LEU A 72 8.38 -0.89 -11.56
C LEU A 72 9.49 -1.08 -10.51
N ARG A 73 10.11 -2.27 -10.47
CA ARG A 73 11.25 -2.55 -9.58
C ARG A 73 12.47 -1.74 -9.94
N ASN A 74 12.81 -1.61 -11.21
CA ASN A 74 13.99 -0.88 -11.65
C ASN A 74 13.80 0.63 -11.50
N ARG A 75 12.60 1.13 -11.82
CA ARG A 75 12.28 2.56 -11.80
C ARG A 75 12.09 3.11 -10.40
N TYR A 76 11.40 2.36 -9.53
CA TYR A 76 10.98 2.87 -8.21
C TYR A 76 11.56 2.09 -7.03
N GLY A 77 12.05 0.87 -7.26
CA GLY A 77 12.46 -0.04 -6.18
C GLY A 77 11.29 -0.83 -5.56
N ILE A 78 10.11 -0.78 -6.16
CA ILE A 78 8.90 -1.47 -5.64
C ILE A 78 8.71 -2.83 -6.31
N THR A 79 8.11 -3.77 -5.58
CA THR A 79 7.84 -5.13 -6.09
C THR A 79 6.34 -5.42 -6.09
N VAL A 80 5.81 -5.88 -7.22
CA VAL A 80 4.42 -6.36 -7.30
C VAL A 80 4.36 -7.78 -6.76
N LEU A 81 3.63 -7.97 -5.66
CA LEU A 81 3.48 -9.26 -4.99
C LEU A 81 2.30 -10.06 -5.56
N ALA A 82 1.22 -9.38 -5.92
CA ALA A 82 0.03 -10.01 -6.46
C ALA A 82 -0.79 -9.03 -7.31
N ILE A 83 -1.59 -9.58 -8.21
CA ILE A 83 -2.61 -8.86 -8.97
C ILE A 83 -3.95 -9.52 -8.66
N ARG A 84 -4.92 -8.72 -8.22
CA ARG A 84 -6.32 -9.12 -8.14
C ARG A 84 -7.05 -8.63 -9.38
N ARG A 85 -7.60 -9.56 -10.14
CA ARG A 85 -8.46 -9.31 -11.30
C ARG A 85 -9.77 -10.00 -11.03
N ASP A 86 -10.84 -9.23 -11.03
CA ASP A 86 -12.15 -9.69 -10.60
C ASP A 86 -12.07 -10.30 -9.18
N ASN A 87 -12.34 -11.60 -9.04
CA ASN A 87 -12.29 -12.35 -7.79
C ASN A 87 -11.10 -13.31 -7.69
N GLU A 88 -10.15 -13.25 -8.64
CA GLU A 88 -8.98 -14.13 -8.65
C GLU A 88 -7.69 -13.37 -8.32
N TYR A 89 -6.80 -14.07 -7.62
CA TYR A 89 -5.49 -13.57 -7.24
C TYR A 89 -4.41 -14.27 -8.06
N ARG A 90 -3.64 -13.50 -8.82
CA ARG A 90 -2.38 -13.92 -9.44
C ARG A 90 -1.23 -13.53 -8.51
N VAL A 91 -0.80 -14.47 -7.68
CA VAL A 91 0.29 -14.28 -6.74
C VAL A 91 1.63 -14.50 -7.44
N SER A 92 2.63 -13.68 -7.12
CA SER A 92 3.96 -13.71 -7.73
C SER A 92 3.90 -13.70 -9.27
N PRO A 93 3.25 -12.69 -9.87
CA PRO A 93 3.08 -12.63 -11.32
C PRO A 93 4.43 -12.55 -12.04
N SER A 94 4.50 -13.16 -13.23
CA SER A 94 5.71 -13.11 -14.06
C SER A 94 5.87 -11.75 -14.74
N ALA A 95 7.04 -11.51 -15.34
CA ALA A 95 7.29 -10.29 -16.11
C ALA A 95 6.37 -10.14 -17.34
N ASP A 96 5.84 -11.24 -17.85
CA ASP A 96 4.95 -11.26 -19.02
C ASP A 96 3.49 -10.96 -18.68
N GLU A 97 3.11 -10.97 -17.40
CA GLU A 97 1.74 -10.65 -16.98
C GLU A 97 1.38 -9.22 -17.39
N VAL A 98 0.33 -9.10 -18.20
CA VAL A 98 -0.20 -7.83 -18.70
C VAL A 98 -1.16 -7.26 -17.68
N LEU A 99 -0.91 -6.02 -17.25
CA LEU A 99 -1.76 -5.29 -16.33
C LEU A 99 -2.99 -4.74 -17.08
N LEU A 100 -4.19 -5.07 -16.61
CA LEU A 100 -5.44 -4.73 -17.29
C LEU A 100 -6.24 -3.68 -16.51
N LYS A 101 -7.06 -2.91 -17.24
CA LYS A 101 -7.99 -1.97 -16.63
C LYS A 101 -8.89 -2.70 -15.63
N GLY A 102 -8.96 -2.17 -14.41
CA GLY A 102 -9.75 -2.77 -13.33
C GLY A 102 -8.92 -3.62 -12.36
N ASP A 103 -7.69 -3.98 -12.72
CA ASP A 103 -6.80 -4.69 -11.82
C ASP A 103 -6.53 -3.89 -10.54
N ILE A 104 -6.32 -4.63 -9.46
CA ILE A 104 -5.77 -4.13 -8.21
C ILE A 104 -4.43 -4.82 -7.99
N ILE A 105 -3.39 -4.04 -7.76
CA ILE A 105 -2.04 -4.54 -7.55
C ILE A 105 -1.64 -4.40 -6.08
N TYR A 106 -0.93 -5.39 -5.57
CA TYR A 106 -0.35 -5.38 -4.23
C TYR A 106 1.14 -5.10 -4.37
N VAL A 107 1.60 -3.96 -3.88
CA VAL A 107 2.97 -3.48 -4.09
C VAL A 107 3.71 -3.35 -2.78
N LEU A 108 4.91 -3.91 -2.70
CA LEU A 108 5.82 -3.79 -1.58
C LEU A 108 6.88 -2.72 -1.86
N GLY A 109 7.09 -1.83 -0.91
CA GLY A 109 8.18 -0.87 -0.95
C GLY A 109 8.30 -0.08 0.35
N ASN A 110 9.41 0.63 0.49
CA ASN A 110 9.55 1.62 1.56
C ASN A 110 8.82 2.93 1.22
N GLU A 111 8.69 3.80 2.20
CA GLU A 111 7.91 5.03 2.09
C GLU A 111 8.41 5.96 0.95
N GLN A 112 9.72 6.05 0.75
CA GLN A 112 10.32 6.88 -0.31
C GLN A 112 10.07 6.30 -1.70
N GLN A 113 10.20 4.97 -1.84
CA GLN A 113 9.94 4.25 -3.09
C GLN A 113 8.47 4.38 -3.50
N LEU A 114 7.55 4.16 -2.56
CA LEU A 114 6.11 4.29 -2.77
C LEU A 114 5.73 5.73 -3.13
N ARG A 115 6.25 6.73 -2.41
CA ARG A 115 6.01 8.15 -2.75
C ARG A 115 6.42 8.50 -4.17
N ARG A 116 7.58 8.06 -4.64
CA ARG A 116 8.05 8.32 -6.02
C ARG A 116 7.10 7.69 -7.04
N PHE A 117 6.73 6.42 -6.83
CA PHE A 117 5.78 5.72 -7.68
C PHE A 117 4.44 6.48 -7.77
N PHE A 118 3.82 6.80 -6.64
CA PHE A 118 2.52 7.45 -6.66
C PHE A 118 2.54 8.88 -7.17
N LYS A 119 3.61 9.65 -6.90
CA LYS A 119 3.77 11.01 -7.41
C LYS A 119 3.70 11.01 -8.94
N GLU A 120 4.47 10.15 -9.59
CA GLU A 120 4.50 10.09 -11.05
C GLU A 120 3.15 9.64 -11.63
N MET A 121 2.53 8.62 -11.01
CA MET A 121 1.22 8.13 -11.45
C MET A 121 0.10 9.19 -11.33
N VAL A 122 0.25 10.19 -10.44
CA VAL A 122 -0.66 11.33 -10.31
C VAL A 122 -0.31 12.44 -11.30
N GLU A 123 0.96 12.79 -11.47
CA GLU A 123 1.40 13.88 -12.35
C GLU A 123 1.06 13.59 -13.82
N SER A 124 1.23 12.34 -14.25
CA SER A 124 0.86 11.91 -15.60
C SER A 124 -0.65 11.82 -15.83
N ARG A 125 -1.48 11.85 -14.78
CA ARG A 125 -2.95 11.98 -14.88
C ARG A 125 -3.37 13.44 -15.15
N ASN A 126 -2.52 14.42 -14.84
CA ASN A 126 -2.77 15.85 -15.01
C ASN A 126 -2.16 16.44 -16.30
N GLY A 127 -1.81 15.60 -17.28
CA GLY A 127 -1.34 16.05 -18.60
C GLY A 127 0.10 16.54 -18.67
N LYS A 128 0.90 16.37 -17.61
CA LYS A 128 2.36 16.51 -17.72
C LYS A 128 2.93 15.21 -18.25
N VAL A 129 3.20 15.18 -19.55
CA VAL A 129 4.05 14.15 -20.17
C VAL A 129 5.41 14.26 -19.47
N VAL A 130 5.74 13.25 -18.67
CA VAL A 130 7.11 13.05 -18.20
C VAL A 130 7.83 12.51 -19.42
N GLU A 131 8.54 13.38 -20.14
CA GLU A 131 9.47 12.95 -21.18
C GLU A 131 10.51 12.05 -20.53
N VAL A 132 10.70 10.88 -21.15
CA VAL A 132 11.67 9.85 -20.77
C VAL A 132 13.03 10.21 -21.35
#